data_AF-A0A816EXA1-F1
#
_entry.id   AF-A0A816EXA1-F1
#
_cell.length_a   1.000
_cell.length_b   1.000
_cell.length_c   1.000
_cell.angle_alpha   90.00
_cell.angle_beta   90.00
_cell.angle_gamma   90.00
#
_symmetry.space_group_name_H-M   'P 1'
#
loop_
_entity.id
_entity.type
_entity.pdbx_description
1 polymer ?
#
loop_
_entity_poly.entity_id
_entity_poly.type
_entity_poly.pdbx_seq_one_letter_code
_entity_poly.pdbx_strand_id
1 'polypeptide(L)'
;SYIHSHPTSSSLAKTVRYIDPLWYDGRGGEEGNVCVRSCRVTSALGLGVHHAIAVDNIDDKWRVFEWGTGSNKRLSSYATDRICGQNCVSLGRHKLSDVYRAVQQASTGEYSASNNCNIWTERVAALLGHRITVHWNCSCVL
;
A
#
# COMPACT_ATOMS: atom_id res chain seq x y z
N SER A 1 -13.47 19.17 29.71
CA SER A 1 -14.02 19.08 28.34
C SER A 1 -12.87 19.07 27.36
N TYR A 2 -12.48 17.91 26.84
CA TYR A 2 -11.46 17.81 25.79
C TYR A 2 -12.17 17.88 24.43
N ILE A 3 -11.82 18.89 23.64
CA ILE A 3 -12.38 19.13 22.30
C ILE A 3 -11.56 18.28 21.32
N HIS A 4 -12.18 17.26 20.72
CA HIS A 4 -11.65 16.60 19.52
C HIS A 4 -11.93 17.48 18.30
N SER A 5 -10.96 18.29 17.90
CA SER A 5 -10.96 18.92 16.58
C SER A 5 -10.65 17.86 15.52
N HIS A 6 -11.69 17.39 14.83
CA HIS A 6 -11.52 16.66 13.57
C HIS A 6 -11.04 17.65 12.51
N PRO A 7 -9.97 17.35 11.75
CA PRO A 7 -9.55 18.21 10.65
C PRO A 7 -10.65 18.24 9.58
N THR A 8 -11.08 19.45 9.27
CA THR A 8 -12.13 19.75 8.30
C THR A 8 -11.67 19.48 6.87
N SER A 9 -12.55 18.81 6.14
CA SER A 9 -12.50 18.47 4.72
C SER A 9 -12.34 19.70 3.81
N SER A 10 -11.24 19.75 3.05
CA SER A 10 -11.03 20.50 1.79
C SER A 10 -9.52 20.40 1.48
N SER A 11 -8.97 19.67 0.50
CA SER A 11 -9.30 19.59 -0.93
C SER A 11 -8.57 18.43 -1.66
N LEU A 12 -8.15 17.34 -0.99
CA LEU A 12 -7.36 16.26 -1.60
C LEU A 12 -8.13 14.96 -1.93
N ALA A 13 -9.45 14.93 -1.75
CA ALA A 13 -10.22 13.70 -1.82
C ALA A 13 -10.83 13.42 -3.21
N LYS A 14 -10.01 13.23 -4.26
CA LYS A 14 -10.46 12.44 -5.43
C LYS A 14 -10.30 10.94 -5.15
N THR A 15 -11.15 10.50 -4.22
CA THR A 15 -11.65 9.12 -3.96
C THR A 15 -10.60 8.00 -3.97
N VAL A 16 -9.81 7.95 -2.92
CA VAL A 16 -9.12 6.73 -2.49
C VAL A 16 -10.17 5.73 -1.96
N ARG A 17 -10.10 4.44 -2.35
CA ARG A 17 -11.02 3.39 -1.84
C ARG A 17 -10.37 2.70 -0.66
N TYR A 18 -10.61 3.22 0.54
CA TYR A 18 -10.16 2.55 1.76
C TYR A 18 -11.26 1.62 2.27
N ILE A 19 -10.93 0.36 2.51
CA ILE A 19 -11.86 -0.68 2.97
C ILE A 19 -11.47 -1.19 4.38
N ASP A 20 -10.26 -0.88 4.86
CA ASP A 20 -9.79 -1.22 6.21
C ASP A 20 -10.21 -0.14 7.24
N PRO A 21 -11.09 -0.44 8.23
CA PRO A 21 -11.53 0.52 9.24
C PRO A 21 -10.39 1.07 10.12
N LEU A 22 -9.35 0.27 10.35
CA LEU A 22 -8.20 0.66 11.18
C LEU A 22 -7.39 1.81 10.56
N TRP A 23 -7.50 1.99 9.24
CA TRP A 23 -6.90 3.13 8.55
C TRP A 23 -7.48 4.48 9.03
N TYR A 24 -8.78 4.50 9.39
CA TYR A 24 -9.53 5.73 9.64
C TYR A 24 -9.69 6.08 11.12
N ASP A 25 -9.66 5.09 11.99
CA ASP A 25 -9.88 5.29 13.42
C ASP A 25 -8.61 5.73 14.17
N GLY A 26 -7.48 5.83 13.47
CA GLY A 26 -6.20 6.26 14.03
C GLY A 26 -5.59 5.23 15.00
N ARG A 27 -6.15 4.03 15.07
CA ARG A 27 -5.54 2.87 15.74
C ARG A 27 -4.51 2.24 14.78
N GLY A 28 -3.51 1.57 15.34
CA GLY A 28 -2.33 1.12 14.57
C GLY A 28 -1.06 1.02 15.40
N GLY A 29 -1.20 0.80 16.71
CA GLY A 29 -0.08 0.50 17.61
C GLY A 29 0.37 -0.96 17.51
N GLU A 30 -0.45 -1.80 16.88
CA GLU A 30 -0.17 -3.16 16.52
C GLU A 30 1.03 -3.24 15.57
N GLU A 31 1.88 -4.22 15.78
CA GLU A 31 3.06 -4.45 14.97
C GLU A 31 2.94 -5.77 14.21
N GLY A 32 3.29 -5.72 12.94
CA GLY A 32 3.36 -6.89 12.07
C GLY A 32 4.63 -6.88 11.23
N ASN A 33 4.99 -8.02 10.67
CA ASN A 33 6.04 -8.08 9.67
C ASN A 33 5.51 -7.49 8.37
N VAL A 34 6.28 -6.54 7.83
CA VAL A 34 5.95 -5.86 6.59
C VAL A 34 6.72 -6.50 5.44
N CYS A 35 6.02 -6.79 4.36
CA CYS A 35 6.56 -7.37 3.13
C CYS A 35 6.14 -6.53 1.93
N VAL A 36 7.07 -6.32 0.99
CA VAL A 36 6.69 -6.03 -0.40
C VAL A 36 6.38 -7.33 -1.10
N ARG A 37 5.18 -7.43 -1.68
CA ARG A 37 4.63 -8.64 -2.31
C ARG A 37 4.40 -8.40 -3.80
N SER A 38 4.60 -9.46 -4.58
CA SER A 38 4.45 -9.45 -6.04
C SER A 38 3.45 -10.53 -6.46
N CYS A 39 2.30 -10.12 -6.96
CA CYS A 39 1.26 -11.01 -7.47
C CYS A 39 1.32 -11.06 -9.00
N ARG A 40 1.48 -12.25 -9.56
CA ARG A 40 1.35 -12.43 -11.02
C ARG A 40 -0.11 -12.21 -11.41
N VAL A 41 -0.35 -11.37 -12.41
CA VAL A 41 -1.67 -11.03 -12.91
C VAL A 41 -1.70 -11.08 -14.44
N THR A 42 -2.87 -11.34 -15.00
CA THR A 42 -3.09 -11.25 -16.45
C THR A 42 -3.52 -9.81 -16.76
N SER A 43 -2.74 -9.10 -17.57
CA SER A 43 -3.07 -7.77 -18.09
C SER A 43 -3.59 -7.86 -19.53
N ALA A 44 -4.13 -6.77 -20.06
CA ALA A 44 -4.60 -6.70 -21.45
C ALA A 44 -3.48 -6.95 -22.48
N LEU A 45 -2.21 -6.71 -22.11
CA LEU A 45 -1.02 -6.91 -22.94
C LEU A 45 -0.27 -8.23 -22.63
N GLY A 46 -0.82 -9.11 -21.80
CA GLY A 46 -0.21 -10.41 -21.47
C GLY A 46 0.01 -10.62 -19.96
N LEU A 47 1.17 -11.13 -19.58
CA LEU A 47 1.49 -11.42 -18.18
C LEU A 47 2.21 -10.23 -17.55
N GLY A 48 1.71 -9.75 -16.41
CA GLY A 48 2.34 -8.71 -15.61
C GLY A 48 2.38 -9.06 -14.13
N VAL A 49 2.94 -8.15 -13.34
CA VAL A 49 3.01 -8.29 -11.87
C VAL A 49 2.38 -7.06 -11.21
N HIS A 50 1.54 -7.28 -10.21
CA HIS A 50 1.06 -6.23 -9.32
C HIS A 50 1.82 -6.26 -7.99
N HIS A 51 2.19 -5.10 -7.47
CA HIS A 51 2.97 -4.96 -6.24
C HIS A 51 2.12 -4.38 -5.12
N ALA A 52 2.26 -4.96 -3.93
CA ALA A 52 1.53 -4.57 -2.74
C ALA A 52 2.46 -4.49 -1.53
N ILE A 53 2.07 -3.70 -0.54
CA ILE A 53 2.64 -3.73 0.80
C ILE A 53 1.70 -4.57 1.68
N ALA A 54 2.24 -5.55 2.38
CA ALA A 54 1.47 -6.45 3.22
C ALA A 54 2.04 -6.45 4.64
N VAL A 55 1.16 -6.38 5.63
CA VAL A 55 1.49 -6.49 7.06
C VAL A 55 0.79 -7.73 7.60
N ASP A 56 1.54 -8.62 8.24
CA ASP A 56 0.98 -9.83 8.84
C ASP A 56 0.47 -9.62 10.28
N ASN A 57 -0.30 -10.59 10.77
CA ASN A 57 -0.65 -10.75 12.19
C ASN A 57 -1.36 -9.55 12.84
N ILE A 58 -2.19 -8.82 12.09
CA ILE A 58 -3.08 -7.80 12.65
C ILE A 58 -4.51 -8.37 12.67
N ASP A 59 -5.02 -8.66 13.86
CA ASP A 59 -6.32 -9.34 14.07
C ASP A 59 -6.44 -10.62 13.23
N ASP A 60 -5.40 -11.49 13.29
CA ASP A 60 -5.30 -12.76 12.56
C ASP A 60 -5.44 -12.64 11.03
N LYS A 61 -5.17 -11.45 10.49
CA LYS A 61 -5.33 -11.13 9.08
C LYS A 61 -4.13 -10.39 8.54
N TRP A 62 -3.96 -10.51 7.24
CA TRP A 62 -3.08 -9.63 6.48
C TRP A 62 -3.78 -8.29 6.28
N ARG A 63 -3.04 -7.20 6.44
CA ARG A 63 -3.42 -5.87 5.97
C ARG A 63 -2.64 -5.59 4.70
N VAL A 64 -3.35 -5.29 3.62
CA VAL A 64 -2.76 -5.17 2.28
C VAL A 64 -3.05 -3.79 1.72
N PHE A 65 -2.00 -3.13 1.24
CA PHE A 65 -2.03 -1.83 0.61
C PHE A 65 -1.57 -1.96 -0.84
N GLU A 66 -2.35 -1.40 -1.74
CA GLU A 66 -2.14 -1.50 -3.17
C GLU A 66 -2.32 -0.14 -3.82
N TRP A 67 -1.46 0.17 -4.78
CA TRP A 67 -1.61 1.36 -5.61
C TRP A 67 -2.13 0.94 -6.99
N GLY A 68 -3.37 1.35 -7.30
CA GLY A 68 -4.16 0.80 -8.40
C GLY A 68 -3.68 1.12 -9.83
N THR A 69 -4.31 0.41 -10.78
CA THR A 69 -4.09 0.48 -12.24
C THR A 69 -5.20 1.25 -12.96
N GLY A 70 -4.89 1.85 -14.12
CA GLY A 70 -5.89 2.39 -15.05
C GLY A 70 -6.55 3.71 -14.60
N SER A 71 -7.84 3.89 -14.89
CA SER A 71 -8.62 5.09 -14.55
C SER A 71 -8.79 5.32 -13.03
N ASN A 72 -8.42 4.33 -12.22
CA ASN A 72 -8.51 4.34 -10.77
C ASN A 72 -7.14 4.54 -10.10
N LYS A 73 -6.37 5.56 -10.49
CA LYS A 73 -5.10 6.02 -9.88
C LYS A 73 -5.23 6.30 -8.37
N ARG A 74 -5.45 5.27 -7.57
CA ARG A 74 -6.00 5.35 -6.22
C ARG A 74 -5.37 4.26 -5.36
N LEU A 75 -5.09 4.63 -4.12
CA LEU A 75 -4.74 3.67 -3.08
C LEU A 75 -5.97 2.80 -2.76
N SER A 76 -5.72 1.51 -2.56
CA SER A 76 -6.65 0.58 -1.94
C SER A 76 -6.00 -0.04 -0.71
N SER A 77 -6.80 -0.25 0.32
CA SER A 77 -6.41 -0.92 1.55
C SER A 77 -7.50 -1.90 1.96
N TYR A 78 -7.13 -3.14 2.29
CA TYR A 78 -8.07 -4.18 2.71
C TYR A 78 -7.43 -5.20 3.67
N ALA A 79 -8.27 -5.88 4.43
CA ALA A 79 -7.89 -7.01 5.27
C ALA A 79 -8.26 -8.34 4.60
N THR A 80 -7.39 -9.33 4.66
CA THR A 80 -7.62 -10.65 4.07
C THR A 80 -6.93 -11.76 4.86
N ASP A 81 -7.52 -12.96 4.87
CA ASP A 81 -6.91 -14.14 5.48
C ASP A 81 -5.80 -14.72 4.59
N ARG A 82 -5.78 -14.35 3.30
CA ARG A 82 -4.83 -14.83 2.30
C ARG A 82 -4.40 -13.72 1.36
N ILE A 83 -3.10 -13.66 1.08
CA ILE A 83 -2.53 -12.76 0.08
C ILE A 83 -1.94 -13.58 -1.08
N CYS A 84 -2.06 -13.04 -2.29
CA CYS A 84 -1.34 -13.59 -3.44
C CYS A 84 0.16 -13.27 -3.38
N GLY A 85 0.97 -14.05 -4.10
CA GLY A 85 2.35 -13.70 -4.42
C GLY A 85 3.38 -14.76 -4.03
N GLN A 86 4.45 -14.81 -4.82
CA GLN A 86 5.54 -15.79 -4.64
C GLN A 86 6.71 -15.24 -3.82
N ASN A 87 6.95 -13.93 -3.88
CA ASN A 87 8.11 -13.28 -3.27
C ASN A 87 7.67 -12.32 -2.15
N CYS A 88 8.38 -12.32 -1.02
CA CYS A 88 8.34 -11.25 -0.02
C CYS A 88 9.73 -10.64 0.06
N VAL A 89 9.85 -9.34 -0.24
CA VAL A 89 10.99 -8.56 0.24
C VAL A 89 10.60 -8.04 1.62
N SER A 90 11.16 -8.66 2.66
CA SER A 90 10.87 -8.29 4.04
C SER A 90 11.44 -6.90 4.34
N LEU A 91 10.58 -6.06 4.92
CA LEU A 91 10.94 -4.75 5.46
C LEU A 91 11.00 -4.80 6.99
N GLY A 92 10.98 -6.00 7.60
CA GLY A 92 11.01 -6.13 9.06
C GLY A 92 9.68 -5.78 9.73
N ARG A 93 9.73 -5.61 11.05
CA ARG A 93 8.55 -5.42 11.89
C ARG A 93 8.30 -3.91 12.09
N HIS A 94 7.08 -3.46 11.79
CA HIS A 94 6.69 -2.06 11.92
C HIS A 94 5.30 -1.93 12.55
N LYS A 95 5.05 -0.79 13.18
CA LYS A 95 3.71 -0.41 13.61
C LYS A 95 2.85 -0.14 12.39
N LEU A 96 1.60 -0.60 12.45
CA LEU A 96 0.65 -0.42 11.36
C LEU A 96 0.42 1.08 11.05
N SER A 97 0.44 1.94 12.06
CA SER A 97 0.36 3.40 11.90
C SER A 97 1.54 4.00 11.12
N ASP A 98 2.75 3.48 11.29
CA ASP A 98 3.92 3.93 10.53
C ASP A 98 3.82 3.48 9.07
N VAL A 99 3.31 2.26 8.83
CA VAL A 99 3.02 1.75 7.48
C VAL A 99 1.94 2.60 6.80
N TYR A 100 0.84 2.93 7.49
CA TYR A 100 -0.21 3.81 6.97
C TYR A 100 0.35 5.17 6.55
N ARG A 101 1.17 5.80 7.40
CA ARG A 101 1.81 7.08 7.11
C ARG A 101 2.73 6.98 5.89
N ALA A 102 3.56 5.93 5.82
CA ALA A 102 4.47 5.70 4.70
C ALA A 102 3.70 5.50 3.38
N VAL A 103 2.66 4.68 3.39
CA VAL A 103 1.78 4.44 2.25
C VAL A 103 1.11 5.72 1.77
N GLN A 104 0.58 6.54 2.68
CA GLN A 104 -0.06 7.81 2.32
C GLN A 104 0.93 8.79 1.68
N GLN A 105 2.13 8.91 2.24
CA GLN A 105 3.18 9.79 1.71
C GLN A 105 3.69 9.31 0.33
N ALA A 106 3.91 8.01 0.17
CA ALA A 106 4.34 7.41 -1.11
C ALA A 106 3.30 7.56 -2.23
N SER A 107 2.03 7.70 -1.84
CA SER A 107 0.87 7.85 -2.73
C SER A 107 0.67 9.27 -3.28
N THR A 108 1.56 10.21 -2.95
CA THR A 108 1.52 11.55 -3.51
C THR A 108 2.12 11.58 -4.92
N GLY A 109 1.40 12.15 -5.89
CA GLY A 109 1.87 12.33 -7.28
C GLY A 109 1.03 11.62 -8.34
N GLU A 110 1.37 11.86 -9.62
CA GLU A 110 0.62 11.33 -10.76
C GLU A 110 1.14 9.98 -11.24
N TYR A 111 0.23 9.06 -11.55
CA TYR A 111 0.59 7.75 -12.13
C TYR A 111 1.14 7.88 -13.56
N SER A 112 2.31 7.30 -13.79
CA SER A 112 3.01 7.26 -15.09
C SER A 112 3.84 5.97 -15.23
N ALA A 113 4.44 5.75 -16.40
CA ALA A 113 5.41 4.66 -16.59
C ALA A 113 6.56 4.70 -15.57
N SER A 114 6.97 5.92 -15.18
CA SER A 114 8.03 6.20 -14.21
C SER A 114 7.51 6.38 -12.76
N ASN A 115 6.20 6.34 -12.53
CA ASN A 115 5.59 6.46 -11.22
C ASN A 115 4.46 5.43 -11.08
N ASN A 116 4.89 4.17 -10.93
CA ASN A 116 4.04 2.99 -10.97
C ASN A 116 4.09 2.19 -9.65
N CYS A 117 3.51 0.99 -9.64
CA CYS A 117 3.48 0.14 -8.45
C CYS A 117 4.87 -0.23 -7.90
N ASN A 118 5.89 -0.38 -8.76
CA ASN A 118 7.26 -0.64 -8.33
C ASN A 118 7.79 0.55 -7.51
N ILE A 119 7.79 1.73 -8.13
CA ILE A 119 8.30 2.97 -7.52
C ILE A 119 7.52 3.32 -6.25
N TRP A 120 6.20 3.10 -6.26
CA TRP A 120 5.39 3.28 -5.07
C TRP A 120 5.84 2.36 -3.93
N THR A 121 6.03 1.05 -4.16
CA THR A 121 6.54 0.15 -3.11
C THR A 121 7.96 0.46 -2.66
N GLU A 122 8.84 0.90 -3.56
CA GLU A 122 10.19 1.35 -3.22
C GLU A 122 10.17 2.60 -2.32
N ARG A 123 9.26 3.55 -2.58
CA ARG A 123 9.07 4.72 -1.72
C ARG A 123 8.52 4.36 -0.35
N VAL A 124 7.54 3.45 -0.28
CA VAL A 124 7.05 2.97 1.02
C VAL A 124 8.19 2.33 1.81
N ALA A 125 8.98 1.47 1.18
CA ALA A 125 10.15 0.86 1.82
C ALA A 125 11.15 1.92 2.32
N ALA A 126 11.46 2.93 1.51
CA ALA A 126 12.36 4.02 1.89
C ALA A 126 11.86 4.82 3.10
N LEU A 127 10.56 5.09 3.15
CA LEU A 127 9.91 5.78 4.27
C LEU A 127 9.87 4.94 5.55
N LEU A 128 9.96 3.61 5.42
CA LEU A 128 10.13 2.66 6.53
C LEU A 128 11.61 2.38 6.86
N GLY A 129 12.56 3.07 6.21
CA GLY A 129 14.00 2.93 6.49
C GLY A 129 14.72 1.84 5.69
N HIS A 130 14.10 1.30 4.63
CA HIS A 130 14.65 0.24 3.79
C HIS A 130 14.91 0.71 2.37
N ARG A 131 16.02 0.26 1.77
CA ARG A 131 16.31 0.50 0.35
C ARG A 131 16.15 -0.79 -0.42
N ILE A 132 15.16 -0.83 -1.31
CA ILE A 132 14.89 -1.97 -2.20
C ILE A 132 14.82 -1.49 -3.65
N THR A 133 14.88 -2.42 -4.59
CA THR A 133 14.58 -2.15 -6.00
C THR A 133 13.74 -3.27 -6.58
N VAL A 134 12.65 -2.92 -7.24
CA VAL A 134 11.65 -3.82 -7.81
C VAL A 134 11.78 -3.82 -9.33
N HIS A 135 12.33 -4.89 -9.88
CA HIS A 135 12.71 -4.98 -11.31
C HIS A 135 11.64 -5.61 -12.22
N TRP A 136 10.48 -6.03 -11.68
CA TRP A 136 9.48 -6.76 -12.47
C TRP A 136 8.60 -5.85 -13.33
N ASN A 137 8.16 -6.37 -14.48
CA ASN A 137 7.24 -5.66 -15.38
C ASN A 137 5.86 -5.47 -14.69
N CYS A 138 5.64 -4.26 -14.18
CA CYS A 138 4.44 -3.91 -13.42
C CYS A 138 3.23 -3.89 -14.36
N SER A 139 2.17 -4.64 -14.03
CA SER A 139 0.91 -4.65 -14.79
C SER A 139 0.20 -3.30 -14.76
N CYS A 140 0.58 -2.40 -13.87
CA CYS A 140 -0.07 -1.12 -13.71
C CYS A 140 0.28 -0.14 -14.84
N VAL A 141 1.38 -0.34 -15.58
CA VAL A 141 1.81 0.51 -16.72
C VAL A 141 1.53 -0.11 -18.09
N LEU A 142 0.93 -1.31 -18.10
CA LEU A 142 0.60 -2.08 -19.31
C LEU A 142 -0.85 -1.86 -19.72
#